data_AF-A0ABD1YE02-F1
#
_entry.id   AF-A0ABD1YE02-F1
#
_cell.length_a   1.000
_cell.length_b   1.000
_cell.length_c   1.000
_cell.angle_alpha   90.00
_cell.angle_beta   90.00
_cell.angle_gamma   90.00
#
_symmetry.space_group_name_H-M   'P 1'
#
loop_
_entity.id
_entity.type
_entity.pdbx_description
1 polymer ?
#
loop_
_entity_poly.entity_id
_entity_poly.type
_entity_poly.pdbx_seq_one_letter_code
_entity_poly.pdbx_strand_id
1 'polypeptide(L)'
;MATMVALRKSTGAISSGARSLLSFQRGFGTSDHGYTLPDLPYEYGALEPVISGEIMQLHHSKHHQAYVTGFNQAMEKLKEAHSKRDPQTIVQLQSLIKFNGGGHVNHSIFWQNLAPVKEGGGAPPEG
;
A
#
# COMPACT_ATOMS: atom_id res chain seq x y z
N MET A 1 -33.42 -37.74 55.23
CA MET A 1 -34.58 -37.53 54.32
C MET A 1 -35.61 -36.67 55.04
N ALA A 2 -35.77 -35.41 54.66
CA ALA A 2 -37.00 -34.60 54.73
C ALA A 2 -36.67 -33.17 54.27
N THR A 3 -37.60 -32.60 53.53
CA THR A 3 -37.47 -31.52 52.54
C THR A 3 -37.86 -30.14 53.11
N MET A 4 -37.63 -29.10 52.30
CA MET A 4 -38.26 -27.77 52.23
C MET A 4 -37.57 -26.63 53.00
N VAL A 5 -36.84 -25.76 52.30
CA VAL A 5 -37.29 -24.61 51.45
C VAL A 5 -37.75 -23.43 52.32
N ALA A 6 -36.87 -22.45 52.46
CA ALA A 6 -37.16 -21.14 53.00
C ALA A 6 -37.38 -20.13 51.86
N LEU A 7 -38.41 -19.33 52.08
CA LEU A 7 -39.01 -18.29 51.25
C LEU A 7 -38.26 -16.95 51.39
N ARG A 8 -38.00 -16.21 50.28
CA ARG A 8 -38.33 -14.77 50.19
C ARG A 8 -38.15 -14.16 48.80
N LYS A 9 -39.12 -13.31 48.47
CA LYS A 9 -39.26 -12.47 47.27
C LYS A 9 -38.41 -11.19 47.37
N SER A 10 -37.96 -10.66 46.23
CA SER A 10 -37.64 -9.23 45.99
C SER A 10 -37.27 -9.05 44.50
N THR A 11 -38.21 -8.67 43.63
CA THR A 11 -38.51 -7.31 43.10
C THR A 11 -37.41 -6.66 42.25
N GLY A 12 -37.73 -6.45 40.95
CA GLY A 12 -37.35 -5.32 40.08
C GLY A 12 -35.87 -5.11 39.75
N ALA A 13 -35.46 -4.50 38.64
CA ALA A 13 -36.18 -3.85 37.55
C ALA A 13 -35.17 -3.49 36.43
N ILE A 14 -35.70 -3.45 35.19
CA ILE A 14 -35.39 -2.50 34.11
C ILE A 14 -34.01 -2.57 33.44
N SER A 15 -34.07 -2.99 32.17
CA SER A 15 -33.05 -2.79 31.15
C SER A 15 -32.83 -1.31 30.86
N SER A 16 -31.57 -0.87 30.84
CA SER A 16 -31.18 0.38 30.18
C SER A 16 -30.18 0.03 29.08
N GLY A 17 -30.63 0.17 27.83
CA GLY A 17 -29.81 -0.04 26.65
C GLY A 17 -28.75 1.04 26.52
N ALA A 18 -27.48 0.62 26.60
CA ALA A 18 -26.37 1.45 26.16
C ALA A 18 -26.36 1.46 24.62
N ARG A 19 -26.70 2.61 24.04
CA ARG A 19 -26.56 2.87 22.61
C ARG A 19 -25.10 2.68 22.20
N SER A 20 -24.88 1.74 21.29
CA SER A 20 -23.61 1.59 20.59
C SER A 20 -23.34 2.87 19.79
N LEU A 21 -22.36 3.66 20.23
CA LEU A 21 -21.74 4.68 19.41
C LEU A 21 -20.91 3.94 18.36
N LEU A 22 -21.44 3.82 17.15
CA LEU A 22 -20.66 3.38 15.99
C LEU A 22 -19.49 4.35 15.79
N SER A 23 -18.30 3.92 16.17
CA SER A 23 -17.05 4.50 15.71
C SER A 23 -16.98 4.31 14.19
N PHE A 24 -17.09 5.41 13.44
CA PHE A 24 -16.76 5.44 12.02
C PHE A 24 -15.24 5.34 11.88
N GLN A 25 -14.72 4.11 11.95
CA GLN A 25 -13.36 3.81 11.57
C GLN A 25 -13.30 3.86 10.05
N ARG A 26 -12.93 5.01 9.48
CA ARG A 26 -12.55 5.08 8.07
C ARG A 26 -11.20 4.37 7.94
N GLY A 27 -11.24 3.05 7.85
CA GLY A 27 -10.08 2.23 7.57
C GLY A 27 -9.63 2.49 6.14
N PHE A 28 -8.60 3.31 5.96
CA PHE A 28 -7.72 3.12 4.82
C PHE A 28 -6.97 1.82 5.10
N GLY A 29 -7.53 0.72 4.59
CA GLY A 29 -6.87 -0.58 4.66
C GLY A 29 -5.56 -0.49 3.89
N THR A 30 -4.44 -0.53 4.61
CA THR A 30 -3.16 -0.90 4.02
C THR A 30 -3.28 -2.37 3.66
N SER A 31 -3.32 -2.70 2.38
CA SER A 31 -3.14 -4.09 1.95
C SER A 31 -1.84 -4.61 2.58
N ASP A 32 -1.92 -5.72 3.30
CA ASP A 32 -0.83 -6.37 4.07
C ASP A 32 0.23 -7.02 3.16
N HIS A 33 0.33 -6.55 1.92
CA HIS A 33 1.23 -7.02 0.90
C HIS A 33 2.00 -5.78 0.43
N GLY A 34 3.30 -5.77 0.71
CA GLY A 34 4.20 -4.69 0.28
C GLY A 34 4.13 -4.47 -1.24
N TYR A 35 4.65 -3.34 -1.68
CA TYR A 35 4.75 -3.00 -3.10
C TYR A 35 5.62 -4.01 -3.85
N THR A 36 5.27 -4.29 -5.11
CA THR A 36 6.00 -5.21 -5.98
C THR A 36 6.48 -4.49 -7.23
N LEU A 37 7.50 -5.05 -7.88
CA LEU A 37 7.89 -4.62 -9.21
C LEU A 37 6.79 -5.04 -10.20
N PRO A 38 6.14 -4.12 -10.94
CA PRO A 38 5.15 -4.49 -11.94
C PRO A 38 5.83 -5.15 -13.14
N ASP A 39 5.17 -6.11 -13.77
CA ASP A 39 5.66 -6.62 -15.06
C ASP A 39 5.55 -5.53 -16.14
N LEU A 40 6.47 -5.56 -17.10
CA LEU A 40 6.39 -4.68 -18.26
C LEU A 40 5.28 -5.17 -19.21
N PRO A 41 4.53 -4.26 -19.86
CA PRO A 41 3.50 -4.63 -20.84
C PRO A 41 4.09 -5.12 -22.17
N TYR A 42 5.42 -5.09 -22.31
CA TYR A 42 6.17 -5.50 -23.49
C TYR A 42 7.55 -6.06 -23.11
N GLU A 43 8.15 -6.84 -24.02
CA GLU A 43 9.50 -7.39 -23.84
C GLU A 43 10.58 -6.29 -23.75
N TYR A 44 11.70 -6.56 -23.07
CA TYR A 44 12.75 -5.55 -22.85
C TYR A 44 13.26 -4.88 -24.14
N GLY A 45 13.41 -5.64 -25.23
CA GLY A 45 13.88 -5.12 -26.52
C GLY A 45 12.78 -4.53 -27.42
N ALA A 46 11.52 -4.48 -26.99
CA ALA A 46 10.40 -4.12 -27.85
C ALA A 46 10.37 -2.64 -28.26
N LEU A 47 11.17 -1.79 -27.60
CA LEU A 47 11.30 -0.36 -27.88
C LEU A 47 12.53 0.00 -28.75
N GLU A 48 13.28 -1.01 -29.21
CA GLU A 48 14.40 -0.77 -30.12
C GLU A 48 13.90 -0.27 -31.50
N PRO A 49 14.69 0.61 -32.17
CA PRO A 49 16.03 1.08 -31.80
C PRO A 49 16.03 2.33 -30.89
N VAL A 50 14.87 2.80 -30.44
CA VAL A 50 14.75 4.08 -29.71
C VAL A 50 15.28 3.96 -28.29
N ILE A 51 15.00 2.85 -27.61
CA ILE A 51 15.56 2.52 -26.29
C ILE A 51 16.09 1.09 -26.36
N SER A 52 17.35 0.89 -25.99
CA SER A 52 17.97 -0.45 -26.04
C SER A 52 17.38 -1.39 -24.98
N GLY A 53 17.33 -2.69 -25.33
CA GLY A 53 16.86 -3.72 -24.41
C GLY A 53 17.69 -3.83 -23.12
N GLU A 54 18.99 -3.58 -23.20
CA GLU A 54 19.90 -3.56 -22.04
C GLU A 54 19.51 -2.46 -21.04
N ILE A 55 19.24 -1.25 -21.52
CA ILE A 55 18.76 -0.14 -20.68
C ILE A 55 17.45 -0.54 -20.03
N MET A 56 16.49 -1.06 -20.80
CA MET A 56 15.18 -1.46 -20.28
C MET A 56 15.31 -2.52 -19.19
N GLN A 57 16.16 -3.52 -19.38
CA GLN A 57 16.40 -4.57 -18.40
C GLN A 57 17.01 -4.03 -17.10
N LEU A 58 18.04 -3.19 -17.19
CA LEU A 58 18.70 -2.62 -16.00
C LEU A 58 17.79 -1.62 -15.28
N HIS A 59 17.12 -0.74 -16.03
CA HIS A 59 16.22 0.28 -15.51
C HIS A 59 15.02 -0.35 -14.78
N HIS A 60 14.47 -1.44 -15.31
CA HIS A 60 13.39 -2.16 -14.67
C HIS A 60 13.87 -3.06 -13.51
N SER A 61 14.71 -4.05 -13.80
CA SER A 61 15.05 -5.11 -12.84
C SER A 61 16.00 -4.67 -11.73
N LYS A 62 16.71 -3.54 -11.89
CA LYS A 62 17.63 -2.99 -10.88
C LYS A 62 17.12 -1.69 -10.31
N HIS A 63 16.94 -0.66 -11.13
CA HIS A 63 16.60 0.68 -10.63
C HIS A 63 15.17 0.74 -10.06
N HIS A 64 14.16 0.29 -10.81
CA HIS A 64 12.79 0.25 -10.30
C HIS A 64 12.67 -0.71 -9.10
N GLN A 65 13.32 -1.88 -9.17
CA GLN A 65 13.34 -2.82 -8.05
C GLN A 65 13.97 -2.23 -6.77
N ALA A 66 15.02 -1.41 -6.89
CA ALA A 66 15.63 -0.74 -5.75
C ALA A 66 14.64 0.23 -5.08
N TYR A 67 13.87 1.00 -5.86
CA TYR A 67 12.83 1.87 -5.32
C TYR A 67 11.72 1.08 -4.62
N VAL A 68 11.25 -0.02 -5.20
CA VAL A 68 10.25 -0.91 -4.57
C VAL A 68 10.76 -1.43 -3.22
N THR A 69 11.98 -1.97 -3.19
CA THR A 69 12.59 -2.50 -1.96
C THR A 69 12.76 -1.41 -0.91
N GLY A 70 13.31 -0.25 -1.28
CA GLY A 70 13.52 0.88 -0.37
C GLY A 70 12.20 1.46 0.15
N PHE A 71 11.15 1.47 -0.68
CA PHE A 71 9.83 1.96 -0.28
C PHE A 71 9.18 1.03 0.74
N ASN A 72 9.19 -0.29 0.51
CA ASN A 72 8.71 -1.27 1.48
C ASN A 72 9.41 -1.15 2.83
N GLN A 73 10.74 -1.03 2.84
CA GLN A 73 11.51 -0.84 4.07
C GLN A 73 11.12 0.47 4.81
N ALA A 74 10.88 1.56 4.08
CA ALA A 74 10.45 2.82 4.66
C ALA A 74 9.05 2.72 5.26
N MET A 75 8.14 1.99 4.62
CA MET A 75 6.76 1.80 5.10
C MET A 75 6.68 0.93 6.35
N GLU A 76 7.50 -0.12 6.44
CA GLU A 76 7.61 -0.92 7.68
C GLU A 76 8.13 -0.09 8.85
N LYS A 77 9.19 0.71 8.64
CA LYS A 77 9.70 1.64 9.66
C LYS A 77 8.68 2.70 10.04
N LEU A 78 7.89 3.18 9.08
CA LEU A 78 6.82 4.14 9.34
C LEU A 78 5.72 3.53 10.21
N LYS A 79 5.29 2.29 9.92
CA LYS A 79 4.32 1.52 10.72
C LYS A 79 4.82 1.34 12.16
N GLU A 80 6.09 1.00 12.34
CA GLU A 80 6.72 0.91 13.65
C GLU A 80 6.74 2.25 14.39
N ALA A 81 7.15 3.33 13.72
CA ALA A 81 7.20 4.68 14.31
C ALA A 81 5.81 5.18 14.74
N HIS A 82 4.76 4.91 13.95
CA HIS A 82 3.38 5.18 14.34
C HIS A 82 2.97 4.38 15.57
N SER A 83 3.31 3.10 15.62
CA SER A 83 2.99 2.22 16.76
C SER A 83 3.65 2.70 18.06
N LYS A 84 4.87 3.26 17.96
CA LYS A 84 5.61 3.85 19.09
C LYS A 84 5.24 5.30 19.40
N ARG A 85 4.36 5.92 18.60
CA ARG A 85 4.03 7.37 18.67
C ARG A 85 5.29 8.25 18.64
N ASP A 86 6.21 7.94 17.73
CA ASP A 86 7.48 8.65 17.56
C ASP A 86 7.43 9.64 16.37
N PRO A 87 7.05 10.91 16.61
CA PRO A 87 6.95 11.90 15.53
C PRO A 87 8.32 12.26 14.93
N GLN A 88 9.42 12.12 15.66
CA GLN A 88 10.76 12.44 15.15
C GLN A 88 11.14 11.46 14.05
N THR A 89 10.98 10.16 14.29
CA THR A 89 11.22 9.13 13.28
C THR A 89 10.27 9.27 12.09
N ILE A 90 8.99 9.58 12.32
CA ILE A 90 8.02 9.81 11.23
C ILE A 90 8.50 10.93 10.28
N VAL A 91 9.00 12.05 10.83
CA VAL A 91 9.52 13.16 10.04
C VAL A 91 10.82 12.78 9.31
N GLN A 92 11.73 12.08 9.98
CA GLN A 92 13.00 11.63 9.38
C GLN A 92 12.78 10.68 8.18
N LEU A 93 11.75 9.82 8.25
CA LEU A 93 11.41 8.88 7.17
C LEU A 93 10.85 9.55 5.91
N GLN A 94 10.36 10.79 5.98
CA GLN A 94 9.68 11.44 4.85
C GLN A 94 10.54 11.52 3.59
N SER A 95 11.85 11.77 3.74
CA SER A 95 12.77 11.81 2.59
C SER A 95 12.86 10.47 1.88
N LEU A 96 12.98 9.37 2.63
CA LEU A 96 13.06 8.01 2.09
C LEU A 96 11.74 7.58 1.46
N ILE A 97 10.60 7.91 2.08
CA ILE A 97 9.27 7.64 1.54
C ILE A 97 9.08 8.39 0.23
N LYS A 98 9.37 9.70 0.21
CA LYS A 98 9.24 10.52 -1.00
C LYS A 98 10.15 10.01 -2.12
N PHE A 99 11.40 9.70 -1.81
CA PHE A 99 12.37 9.28 -2.81
C PHE A 99 12.02 7.92 -3.41
N ASN A 100 11.81 6.91 -2.57
CA ASN A 100 11.55 5.55 -3.05
C ASN A 100 10.12 5.37 -3.55
N GLY A 101 9.13 5.90 -2.83
CA GLY A 101 7.74 5.87 -3.26
C GLY A 101 7.52 6.68 -4.54
N GLY A 102 8.13 7.88 -4.64
CA GLY A 102 8.14 8.67 -5.86
C GLY A 102 8.85 7.94 -7.01
N GLY A 103 9.99 7.29 -6.74
CA GLY A 103 10.67 6.42 -7.71
C GLY A 103 9.74 5.32 -8.25
N HIS A 104 9.08 4.58 -7.37
CA HIS A 104 8.14 3.52 -7.77
C HIS A 104 6.97 4.05 -8.61
N VAL A 105 6.34 5.14 -8.18
CA VAL A 105 5.21 5.76 -8.91
C VAL A 105 5.67 6.23 -10.29
N ASN A 106 6.78 6.98 -10.36
CA ASN A 106 7.27 7.55 -11.61
C ASN A 106 7.61 6.45 -12.64
N HIS A 107 8.27 5.37 -12.20
CA HIS A 107 8.63 4.28 -13.11
C HIS A 107 7.40 3.48 -13.53
N SER A 108 6.47 3.21 -12.62
CA SER A 108 5.21 2.52 -12.96
C SER A 108 4.41 3.29 -14.02
N ILE A 109 4.37 4.62 -13.93
CA ILE A 109 3.77 5.49 -14.95
C ILE A 109 4.59 5.45 -16.25
N PHE A 110 5.92 5.55 -16.15
CA PHE A 110 6.81 5.56 -17.30
C PHE A 110 6.63 4.32 -18.18
N TRP A 111 6.53 3.12 -17.60
CA TRP A 111 6.34 1.88 -18.36
C TRP A 111 4.99 1.79 -19.07
N GLN A 112 3.93 2.35 -18.48
CA GLN A 112 2.59 2.32 -19.06
C GLN A 112 2.39 3.36 -20.18
N ASN A 113 3.22 4.40 -20.21
CA ASN A 113 3.16 5.47 -21.21
C ASN A 113 4.13 5.25 -22.39
N LEU A 114 4.80 4.11 -22.44
CA LEU A 114 5.63 3.68 -23.55
C LEU A 114 4.94 2.51 -24.26
N ALA A 115 5.16 2.41 -25.57
CA ALA A 115 4.70 1.28 -26.35
C ALA A 115 5.64 1.06 -27.56
N PRO A 116 5.78 -0.18 -28.04
CA PRO A 116 6.40 -0.44 -29.34
C PRO A 116 5.69 0.33 -30.45
N VAL A 117 6.43 0.74 -31.50
CA VAL A 117 5.83 1.46 -32.65
C VAL A 117 4.71 0.65 -33.31
N LYS A 118 4.87 -0.67 -33.40
CA LYS A 118 3.86 -1.61 -33.92
C LYS A 118 2.56 -1.66 -33.09
N GLU A 119 2.60 -1.17 -31.86
CA GLU A 119 1.49 -1.12 -30.90
C GLU A 119 0.98 0.31 -30.68
N GLY A 120 1.35 1.25 -31.56
CA GLY A 120 0.90 2.65 -31.50
C GLY A 120 1.86 3.60 -30.78
N GLY A 121 3.04 3.12 -30.34
CA GLY A 121 4.08 3.98 -29.80
C GLY A 121 4.49 5.09 -30.75
N GLY A 122 4.36 6.34 -30.33
CA GLY A 122 4.68 7.53 -31.13
C GLY A 122 3.53 8.02 -32.04
N ALA A 123 2.37 7.35 -32.04
CA ALA A 123 1.18 7.88 -32.70
C ALA A 123 0.66 9.14 -31.96
N PRO A 124 0.13 10.14 -32.66
CA PRO A 124 -0.51 11.29 -32.02
C PRO A 124 -1.79 10.85 -31.28
N PRO A 125 -2.17 11.53 -30.18
CA PRO A 125 -3.41 11.24 -29.47
C PRO A 125 -4.63 11.57 -30.34
N GLU A 126 -5.66 10.72 -30.27
CA GLU A 126 -6.97 10.97 -30.88
C GLU A 126 -7.82 11.77 -29.88
N GLY A 127 -8.03 13.05 -30.18
CA GLY A 127 -8.68 14.03 -29.29
C GLY A 127 -10.20 13.90 -29.22
#